data_AF-A0A6M0GCL7-F1
#
_entry.id   AF-A0A6M0GCL7-F1
#
_cell.length_a   1.000
_cell.length_b   1.000
_cell.length_c   1.000
_cell.angle_alpha   90.00
_cell.angle_beta   90.00
_cell.angle_gamma   90.00
#
_symmetry.space_group_name_H-M   'P 1'
#
loop_
_entity.id
_entity.type
_entity.pdbx_description
1 polymer ?
#
loop_
_entity_poly.entity_id
_entity_poly.type
_entity_poly.pdbx_seq_one_letter_code
_entity_poly.pdbx_strand_id
1 'polypeptide(L)'
;MNQMNDLQQRLANLSPQQRELILEKLEQQQLLPVTNESQAIPVISREQVIPLSFAQQRIWFLEQTRLTGNAYHIPLTIHLMGQLDEVALEQSLNQIIARHETLRTTFSSVNDRPVQVIKPPFELGLPKKDLSGLTPSQQKVELQQLLEKENEQQFNLEVDPPIRAQLLKLGSTEHLLQVTLHHIASDGWSMTVLTKELSAYYTAAVKHQPS
;
A
#
# COMPACT_ATOMS: atom_id res chain seq x y z
N MET A 1 22.90 -9.19 18.24
CA MET A 1 24.12 -9.89 17.78
C MET A 1 24.41 -9.35 16.38
N ASN A 2 25.55 -8.68 16.19
CA ASN A 2 25.78 -7.67 15.15
C ASN A 2 25.85 -8.24 13.71
N GLN A 3 24.94 -7.80 12.82
CA GLN A 3 24.93 -8.16 11.39
C GLN A 3 26.24 -7.75 10.65
N MET A 4 26.94 -6.73 11.15
CA MET A 4 28.21 -6.27 10.55
C MET A 4 29.34 -7.30 10.69
N ASN A 5 29.36 -8.09 11.77
CA ASN A 5 30.39 -9.10 12.01
C ASN A 5 30.19 -10.34 11.12
N ASP A 6 28.94 -10.68 10.80
CA ASP A 6 28.59 -11.82 9.95
C ASP A 6 29.02 -11.58 8.49
N LEU A 7 28.87 -10.35 8.00
CA LEU A 7 29.30 -10.00 6.64
C LEU A 7 30.84 -10.02 6.48
N GLN A 8 31.57 -9.57 7.51
CA GLN A 8 33.04 -9.60 7.53
C GLN A 8 33.59 -11.03 7.59
N GLN A 9 32.97 -11.92 8.38
CA GLN A 9 33.35 -13.34 8.41
C GLN A 9 33.07 -14.08 7.10
N ARG A 10 31.94 -13.77 6.44
CA ARG A 10 31.59 -14.38 5.16
C ARG A 10 32.55 -13.98 4.03
N LEU A 11 33.02 -12.73 4.01
CA LEU A 11 34.02 -12.27 3.04
C LEU A 11 35.41 -12.90 3.26
N ALA A 12 35.80 -13.13 4.51
CA ALA A 12 37.09 -13.76 4.85
C ALA A 12 37.19 -15.22 4.35
N ASN A 13 36.07 -15.95 4.32
CA ASN A 13 36.00 -17.37 3.95
C ASN A 13 35.78 -17.64 2.45
N LEU A 14 35.83 -16.61 1.59
CA LEU A 14 35.67 -16.79 0.15
C LEU A 14 36.90 -17.45 -0.48
N SER A 15 36.66 -18.43 -1.35
CA SER A 15 37.72 -19.04 -2.17
C SER A 15 38.26 -18.04 -3.20
N PRO A 16 39.48 -18.23 -3.73
CA PRO A 16 40.07 -17.33 -4.72
C PRO A 16 39.16 -17.11 -5.95
N GLN A 17 38.51 -18.18 -6.42
CA GLN A 17 37.57 -18.15 -7.56
C GLN A 17 36.30 -17.36 -7.24
N GLN A 18 35.79 -17.44 -6.00
CA GLN A 18 34.62 -16.65 -5.58
C GLN A 18 34.95 -15.16 -5.45
N ARG A 19 36.16 -14.83 -4.99
CA ARG A 19 36.63 -13.44 -4.92
C ARG A 19 36.76 -12.84 -6.31
N GLU A 20 37.32 -13.59 -7.24
CA GLU A 20 37.49 -13.17 -8.63
C GLU A 20 36.14 -12.96 -9.33
N LEU A 21 35.18 -13.88 -9.16
CA LEU A 21 33.82 -13.73 -9.69
C LEU A 21 33.06 -12.53 -9.09
N ILE A 22 33.28 -12.22 -7.81
CA ILE A 22 32.69 -11.04 -7.17
C ILE A 22 33.33 -9.76 -7.72
N LEU A 23 34.65 -9.72 -7.86
CA LEU A 23 35.36 -8.58 -8.45
C LEU A 23 34.94 -8.36 -9.91
N GLU A 24 34.85 -9.42 -10.70
CA GLU A 24 34.37 -9.37 -12.08
C GLU A 24 32.92 -8.85 -12.15
N LYS A 25 32.04 -9.31 -11.25
CA LYS A 25 30.65 -8.80 -11.15
C LYS A 25 30.58 -7.35 -10.69
N LEU A 26 31.47 -6.92 -9.79
CA LEU A 26 31.54 -5.54 -9.31
C LEU A 26 32.08 -4.59 -10.39
N GLU A 27 33.06 -5.04 -11.18
CA GLU A 27 33.60 -4.30 -12.34
C GLU A 27 32.58 -4.21 -13.48
N GLN A 28 31.87 -5.31 -13.79
CA GLN A 28 30.77 -5.33 -14.77
C GLN A 28 29.58 -4.48 -14.33
N GLN A 29 29.42 -4.23 -13.03
CA GLN A 29 28.32 -3.42 -12.50
C GLN A 29 28.59 -1.93 -12.44
N GLN A 30 29.80 -1.41 -12.77
CA GLN A 30 30.17 0.01 -12.68
C GLN A 30 29.23 0.82 -11.78
N LEU A 31 29.18 0.43 -10.50
CA LEU A 31 28.62 1.30 -9.48
C LEU A 31 29.59 2.47 -9.48
N LEU A 32 29.13 3.60 -10.02
CA LEU A 32 29.80 4.89 -9.86
C LEU A 32 30.29 4.96 -8.41
N PRO A 33 31.53 5.40 -8.15
CA PRO A 33 32.00 5.55 -6.79
C PRO A 33 30.94 6.34 -6.02
N VAL A 34 30.31 5.69 -5.03
CA VAL A 34 29.40 6.37 -4.12
C VAL A 34 30.29 7.25 -3.27
N THR A 35 30.62 8.40 -3.83
CA THR A 35 31.12 9.54 -3.07
C THR A 35 30.05 9.81 -2.02
N ASN A 36 30.46 9.89 -0.75
CA ASN A 36 29.60 10.23 0.37
C ASN A 36 29.19 11.72 0.33
N GLU A 37 29.02 12.26 -0.87
CA GLU A 37 28.33 13.50 -1.10
C GLU A 37 26.85 13.17 -1.03
N SER A 38 26.13 13.87 -0.15
CA SER A 38 24.67 13.82 -0.13
C SER A 38 24.16 14.35 -1.47
N GLN A 39 24.12 13.48 -2.49
CA GLN A 39 23.46 13.78 -3.74
C GLN A 39 21.99 13.92 -3.41
N ALA A 40 21.48 15.15 -3.53
CA ALA A 40 20.07 15.43 -3.34
C ALA A 40 19.25 14.48 -4.24
N ILE A 41 18.23 13.84 -3.66
CA ILE A 41 17.33 12.98 -4.42
C ILE A 41 16.66 13.87 -5.49
N PRO A 42 16.92 13.62 -6.79
CA PRO A 42 16.41 14.49 -7.83
C PRO A 42 14.88 14.40 -7.89
N VAL A 43 14.22 15.54 -7.99
CA VAL A 43 12.77 15.58 -8.21
C VAL A 43 12.49 15.11 -9.63
N ILE A 44 11.77 14.00 -9.76
CA ILE A 44 11.34 13.46 -11.05
C ILE A 44 10.04 14.15 -11.49
N SER A 45 10.03 14.69 -12.71
CA SER A 45 8.82 15.26 -13.31
C SER A 45 7.75 14.19 -13.49
N ARG A 46 6.50 14.54 -13.17
CA ARG A 46 5.33 13.66 -13.37
C ARG A 46 4.86 13.58 -14.82
N GLU A 47 5.45 14.38 -15.71
CA GLU A 47 5.17 14.36 -17.15
C GLU A 47 5.99 13.30 -17.90
N GLN A 48 6.96 12.68 -17.23
CA GLN A 48 7.83 11.66 -17.79
C GLN A 48 7.30 10.26 -17.48
N VAL A 49 7.80 9.27 -18.21
CA VAL A 49 7.56 7.86 -17.89
C VAL A 49 8.25 7.52 -16.57
N ILE A 50 7.47 7.20 -15.54
CA ILE A 50 7.98 6.91 -14.20
C ILE A 50 8.22 5.40 -14.09
N PRO A 51 9.45 4.91 -13.92
CA PRO A 51 9.71 3.48 -13.74
C PRO A 51 9.21 3.00 -12.37
N LEU A 52 8.89 1.71 -12.26
CA LEU A 52 8.71 1.07 -10.96
C LEU A 52 10.05 0.99 -10.22
N SER A 53 10.01 1.12 -8.90
CA SER A 53 11.13 0.72 -8.05
C SER A 53 11.43 -0.78 -8.17
N PHE A 54 12.63 -1.23 -7.82
CA PHE A 54 12.98 -2.66 -7.87
C PHE A 54 12.03 -3.56 -7.09
N ALA A 55 11.57 -3.11 -5.91
CA ALA A 55 10.61 -3.86 -5.11
C ALA A 55 9.25 -3.97 -5.82
N GLN A 56 8.77 -2.86 -6.40
CA GLN A 56 7.53 -2.85 -7.16
C GLN A 56 7.64 -3.71 -8.43
N GLN A 57 8.77 -3.70 -9.14
CA GLN A 57 8.97 -4.53 -10.34
C GLN A 57 8.82 -6.02 -10.02
N ARG A 58 9.36 -6.47 -8.88
CA ARG A 58 9.21 -7.86 -8.43
C ARG A 58 7.75 -8.22 -8.16
N ILE A 59 7.02 -7.36 -7.44
CA ILE A 59 5.59 -7.58 -7.15
C ILE A 59 4.80 -7.58 -8.45
N TRP A 60 5.01 -6.59 -9.31
CA TRP A 60 4.37 -6.47 -10.62
C TRP A 60 4.56 -7.71 -11.48
N PHE A 61 5.79 -8.22 -11.58
CA PHE A 61 6.06 -9.46 -12.31
C PHE A 61 5.25 -10.65 -11.79
N LEU A 62 5.12 -10.78 -10.46
CA LEU A 62 4.34 -11.84 -9.85
C LEU A 62 2.83 -11.65 -10.09
N GLU A 63 2.33 -10.42 -9.96
CA GLU A 63 0.94 -10.06 -10.26
C GLU A 63 0.53 -10.40 -11.71
N GLN A 64 1.45 -10.21 -12.67
CA GLN A 64 1.21 -10.56 -14.07
C GLN A 64 1.03 -12.07 -14.31
N THR A 65 1.48 -12.93 -13.38
CA THR A 65 1.19 -14.38 -13.44
C THR A 65 -0.26 -14.71 -13.07
N ARG A 66 -0.95 -13.82 -12.35
CA ARG A 66 -2.28 -14.02 -11.74
C ARG A 66 -2.36 -15.20 -10.76
N LEU A 67 -1.22 -15.60 -10.20
CA LEU A 67 -1.12 -16.70 -9.23
C LEU A 67 -0.88 -16.23 -7.79
N THR A 68 -0.76 -14.92 -7.57
CA THR A 68 -0.50 -14.32 -6.26
C THR A 68 -1.72 -14.38 -5.34
N GLY A 69 -2.93 -14.39 -5.91
CA GLY A 69 -4.16 -14.29 -5.13
C GLY A 69 -4.12 -13.04 -4.24
N ASN A 70 -4.48 -13.20 -2.98
CA ASN A 70 -4.45 -12.09 -2.01
C ASN A 70 -3.11 -11.98 -1.23
N ALA A 71 -2.04 -12.65 -1.67
CA ALA A 71 -0.76 -12.67 -0.94
C ALA A 71 -0.13 -11.28 -0.78
N TYR A 72 -0.51 -10.32 -1.63
CA TYR A 72 -0.04 -8.93 -1.59
C TYR A 72 -1.10 -7.94 -1.07
N HIS A 73 -2.21 -8.42 -0.52
CA HIS A 73 -3.18 -7.57 0.15
C HIS A 73 -2.74 -7.26 1.60
N ILE A 74 -3.03 -6.04 2.03
CA ILE A 74 -2.86 -5.56 3.41
C ILE A 74 -4.23 -5.11 3.92
N PRO A 75 -5.06 -6.03 4.46
CA PRO A 75 -6.31 -5.66 5.07
C PRO A 75 -6.07 -5.00 6.43
N LEU A 76 -6.65 -3.81 6.63
CA LEU A 76 -6.70 -3.08 7.89
C LEU A 76 -8.16 -2.94 8.32
N THR A 77 -8.48 -3.44 9.50
CA THR A 77 -9.80 -3.33 10.10
C THR A 77 -9.76 -2.36 11.27
N ILE A 78 -10.59 -1.31 11.22
CA ILE A 78 -10.70 -0.28 12.25
C ILE A 78 -12.09 -0.37 12.87
N HIS A 79 -12.13 -0.60 14.18
CA HIS A 79 -13.36 -0.59 14.95
C HIS A 79 -13.68 0.84 15.40
N LEU A 80 -14.85 1.32 14.99
CA LEU A 80 -15.29 2.70 15.21
C LEU A 80 -16.45 2.69 16.21
N MET A 81 -16.19 3.26 17.39
CA MET A 81 -17.15 3.31 18.49
C MET A 81 -17.71 4.73 18.64
N GLY A 82 -19.02 4.83 18.80
CA GLY A 82 -19.75 6.09 18.91
C GLY A 82 -20.59 6.43 17.68
N GLN A 83 -21.19 7.61 17.69
CA GLN A 83 -21.89 8.16 16.53
C GLN A 83 -20.88 8.45 15.42
N LEU A 84 -21.10 7.87 14.23
CA LEU A 84 -20.24 8.03 13.08
C LEU A 84 -20.85 9.04 12.11
N ASP A 85 -20.09 10.07 11.77
CA ASP A 85 -20.41 10.94 10.64
C ASP A 85 -19.81 10.32 9.38
N GLU A 86 -20.64 9.60 8.63
CA GLU A 86 -20.20 8.89 7.44
C GLU A 86 -19.69 9.84 6.33
N VAL A 87 -20.24 11.06 6.25
CA VAL A 87 -19.82 12.06 5.27
C VAL A 87 -18.41 12.57 5.61
N ALA A 88 -18.16 12.87 6.89
CA ALA A 88 -16.83 13.23 7.35
C ALA A 88 -15.81 12.12 7.13
N LEU A 89 -16.22 10.84 7.30
CA LEU A 89 -15.36 9.69 7.03
C LEU A 89 -14.97 9.59 5.55
N GLU A 90 -15.94 9.68 4.65
CA GLU A 90 -15.70 9.66 3.20
C GLU A 90 -14.80 10.81 2.76
N GLN A 91 -15.06 12.03 3.24
CA GLN A 91 -14.21 13.19 3.00
C GLN A 91 -12.77 12.95 3.46
N SER A 92 -12.59 12.33 4.62
CA SER A 92 -11.26 12.05 5.17
C SER A 92 -10.48 11.05 4.32
N LEU A 93 -11.12 9.98 3.84
CA LEU A 93 -10.50 9.01 2.93
C LEU A 93 -10.10 9.67 1.60
N ASN A 94 -10.96 10.54 1.06
CA ASN A 94 -10.69 11.27 -0.17
C ASN A 94 -9.52 12.27 -0.03
N GLN A 95 -9.38 12.93 1.12
CA GLN A 95 -8.22 13.79 1.41
C GLN A 95 -6.90 13.01 1.46
N ILE A 96 -6.92 11.83 2.08
CA ILE A 96 -5.76 10.93 2.10
C ILE A 96 -5.36 10.53 0.68
N ILE A 97 -6.33 10.14 -0.16
CA ILE A 97 -6.07 9.77 -1.56
C ILE A 97 -5.54 10.95 -2.37
N ALA A 98 -6.11 12.15 -2.17
CA ALA A 98 -5.63 13.35 -2.85
C ALA A 98 -4.18 13.66 -2.49
N ARG A 99 -3.83 13.51 -1.20
CA ARG A 99 -2.50 13.77 -0.64
C ARG A 99 -1.45 12.75 -1.10
N HIS A 100 -1.80 11.47 -1.15
CA HIS A 100 -0.84 10.38 -1.40
C HIS A 100 -0.93 9.85 -2.82
N GLU A 101 0.01 10.26 -3.69
CA GLU A 101 0.04 9.83 -5.09
C GLU A 101 0.04 8.30 -5.25
N THR A 102 0.73 7.58 -4.36
CA THR A 102 0.84 6.12 -4.38
C THR A 102 -0.53 5.42 -4.35
N LEU A 103 -1.53 6.00 -3.67
CA LEU A 103 -2.88 5.43 -3.57
C LEU A 103 -3.72 5.65 -4.83
N ARG A 104 -3.24 6.49 -5.75
CA ARG A 104 -3.87 6.79 -7.05
C ARG A 104 -2.95 6.43 -8.22
N THR A 105 -1.91 5.62 -7.97
CA THR A 105 -1.00 5.11 -8.99
C THR A 105 -1.47 3.75 -9.48
N THR A 106 -1.67 3.62 -10.79
CA THR A 106 -1.82 2.32 -11.46
C THR A 106 -0.51 1.92 -12.14
N PHE A 107 -0.38 0.66 -12.53
CA PHE A 107 0.85 0.08 -13.05
C PHE A 107 0.61 -0.51 -14.44
N SER A 108 1.44 -0.17 -15.41
CA SER A 108 1.28 -0.62 -16.80
C SER A 108 2.64 -0.95 -17.41
N SER A 109 2.66 -1.30 -18.70
CA SER A 109 3.88 -1.57 -19.45
C SER A 109 3.95 -0.69 -20.69
N VAL A 110 5.06 0.02 -20.89
CA VAL A 110 5.36 0.79 -22.10
C VAL A 110 6.66 0.27 -22.69
N ASN A 111 6.63 -0.22 -23.94
CA ASN A 111 7.79 -0.86 -24.60
C ASN A 111 8.42 -1.95 -23.73
N ASP A 112 7.60 -2.87 -23.21
CA ASP A 112 7.99 -3.98 -22.33
C ASP A 112 8.67 -3.58 -21.01
N ARG A 113 8.58 -2.31 -20.63
CA ARG A 113 9.08 -1.82 -19.33
C ARG A 113 7.91 -1.45 -18.43
N PRO A 114 7.89 -1.91 -17.17
CA PRO A 114 6.82 -1.55 -16.25
C PRO A 114 6.94 -0.09 -15.82
N VAL A 115 5.81 0.61 -15.79
CA VAL A 115 5.71 2.05 -15.49
C VAL A 115 4.60 2.34 -14.49
N GLN A 116 4.77 3.42 -13.73
CA GLN A 116 3.78 3.96 -12.81
C GLN A 116 2.97 5.04 -13.53
N VAL A 117 1.65 4.98 -13.41
CA VAL A 117 0.71 5.96 -13.96
C VAL A 117 -0.05 6.60 -12.81
N ILE A 118 0.38 7.79 -12.43
CA ILE A 118 -0.24 8.56 -11.35
C ILE A 118 -1.52 9.22 -11.88
N LYS A 119 -2.68 8.83 -11.36
CA LYS A 119 -3.99 9.40 -11.74
C LYS A 119 -4.30 10.64 -10.90
N PRO A 120 -5.15 11.57 -11.38
CA PRO A 120 -5.68 12.64 -10.54
C PRO A 120 -6.36 12.10 -9.27
N PRO A 121 -6.51 12.91 -8.21
CA PRO A 121 -7.35 12.56 -7.07
C PRO A 121 -8.75 12.11 -7.51
N PHE A 122 -9.33 11.15 -6.79
CA PHE A 122 -10.64 10.59 -7.06
C PHE A 122 -11.39 10.34 -5.74
N GLU A 123 -12.71 10.16 -5.83
CA GLU A 123 -13.54 9.78 -4.69
C GLU A 123 -13.52 8.26 -4.50
N LEU A 124 -13.10 7.80 -3.32
CA LEU A 124 -13.09 6.39 -3.00
C LEU A 124 -14.52 5.89 -2.80
N GLY A 125 -14.91 4.88 -3.57
CA GLY A 125 -16.14 4.16 -3.29
C GLY A 125 -16.07 3.52 -1.90
N LEU A 126 -17.05 3.83 -1.05
CA LEU A 126 -17.20 3.22 0.28
C LEU A 126 -18.53 2.45 0.37
N PRO A 127 -18.61 1.22 -0.18
CA PRO A 127 -19.79 0.38 -0.03
C PRO A 127 -20.14 0.18 1.45
N LYS A 128 -21.44 0.28 1.75
CA LYS A 128 -21.98 0.23 3.11
C LYS A 128 -22.88 -0.99 3.25
N LYS A 129 -22.75 -1.71 4.36
CA LYS A 129 -23.64 -2.82 4.71
C LYS A 129 -24.10 -2.67 6.15
N ASP A 130 -25.42 -2.65 6.34
CA ASP A 130 -26.04 -2.64 7.66
C ASP A 130 -26.27 -4.07 8.15
N LEU A 131 -25.60 -4.43 9.24
CA LEU A 131 -25.71 -5.71 9.94
C LEU A 131 -26.39 -5.57 11.30
N SER A 132 -26.83 -4.36 11.67
CA SER A 132 -27.39 -4.07 13.01
C SER A 132 -28.76 -4.70 13.25
N GLY A 133 -29.46 -5.12 12.18
CA GLY A 133 -30.72 -5.87 12.27
C GLY A 133 -30.56 -7.37 12.49
N LEU A 134 -29.33 -7.90 12.49
CA LEU A 134 -29.06 -9.33 12.65
C LEU A 134 -28.91 -9.72 14.12
N THR A 135 -29.19 -10.98 14.46
CA THR A 135 -28.82 -11.52 15.78
C THR A 135 -27.29 -11.57 15.92
N PRO A 136 -26.73 -11.55 17.15
CA PRO A 136 -25.27 -11.56 17.34
C PRO A 136 -24.54 -12.73 16.65
N SER A 137 -25.16 -13.91 16.59
CA SER A 137 -24.58 -15.08 15.92
C SER A 137 -24.59 -14.91 14.39
N GLN A 138 -25.69 -14.44 13.81
CA GLN A 138 -25.79 -14.15 12.37
C GLN A 138 -24.85 -13.03 11.96
N GLN A 139 -24.78 -11.96 12.76
CA GLN A 139 -23.90 -10.83 12.52
C GLN A 139 -22.43 -11.26 12.46
N LYS A 140 -21.99 -12.12 13.38
CA LYS A 140 -20.61 -12.64 13.38
C LYS A 140 -20.29 -13.43 12.11
N VAL A 141 -21.20 -14.29 11.66
CA VAL A 141 -21.02 -15.10 10.44
C VAL A 141 -20.98 -14.22 9.19
N GLU A 142 -21.95 -13.31 9.05
CA GLU A 142 -22.03 -12.40 7.90
C GLU A 142 -20.82 -11.45 7.87
N LEU A 143 -20.41 -10.92 9.02
CA LEU A 143 -19.21 -10.08 9.12
C LEU A 143 -17.98 -10.82 8.62
N GLN A 144 -17.73 -12.04 9.08
CA GLN A 144 -16.60 -12.84 8.63
C GLN A 144 -16.62 -13.05 7.11
N GLN A 145 -17.77 -13.42 6.55
CA GLN A 145 -17.94 -13.63 5.10
C GLN A 145 -17.65 -12.36 4.29
N LEU A 146 -18.08 -11.19 4.78
CA LEU A 146 -17.85 -9.92 4.09
C LEU A 146 -16.37 -9.50 4.11
N LEU A 147 -15.67 -9.74 5.23
CA LEU A 147 -14.23 -9.45 5.34
C LEU A 147 -13.42 -10.39 4.42
N GLU A 148 -13.75 -11.68 4.42
CA GLU A 148 -13.11 -12.68 3.56
C GLU A 148 -13.34 -12.38 2.08
N LYS A 149 -14.59 -12.12 1.68
CA LYS A 149 -14.94 -11.79 0.31
C LYS A 149 -14.21 -10.55 -0.21
N GLU A 150 -14.09 -9.51 0.61
CA GLU A 150 -13.35 -8.31 0.22
C GLU A 150 -11.88 -8.66 -0.03
N ASN A 151 -11.28 -9.42 0.88
CA ASN A 151 -9.87 -9.80 0.82
C ASN A 151 -9.58 -10.77 -0.34
N GLU A 152 -10.55 -11.56 -0.79
CA GLU A 152 -10.43 -12.45 -1.95
C GLU A 152 -10.56 -11.70 -3.29
N GLN A 153 -11.31 -10.60 -3.32
CA GLN A 153 -11.46 -9.80 -4.54
C GLN A 153 -10.09 -9.19 -4.91
N GLN A 154 -9.63 -9.55 -6.11
CA GLN A 154 -8.32 -9.17 -6.65
C GLN A 154 -8.29 -7.71 -7.10
N PHE A 155 -7.11 -7.08 -7.01
CA PHE A 155 -6.86 -5.80 -7.68
C PHE A 155 -6.43 -6.05 -9.12
N ASN A 156 -7.06 -5.39 -10.08
CA ASN A 156 -6.48 -5.23 -11.41
C ASN A 156 -5.60 -3.98 -11.44
N LEU A 157 -4.35 -4.10 -11.02
CA LEU A 157 -3.40 -2.98 -10.86
C LEU A 157 -3.16 -2.13 -12.12
N GLU A 158 -3.60 -2.57 -13.30
CA GLU A 158 -3.57 -1.77 -14.54
C GLU A 158 -4.58 -0.61 -14.52
N VAL A 159 -5.72 -0.80 -13.87
CA VAL A 159 -6.85 0.12 -13.90
C VAL A 159 -7.36 0.49 -12.50
N ASP A 160 -7.23 -0.42 -11.54
CA ASP A 160 -7.68 -0.23 -10.17
C ASP A 160 -6.59 0.47 -9.35
N PRO A 161 -6.94 1.51 -8.58
CA PRO A 161 -6.03 2.05 -7.58
C PRO A 161 -5.75 0.98 -6.50
N PRO A 162 -4.56 0.98 -5.88
CA PRO A 162 -4.12 -0.05 -4.94
C PRO A 162 -4.75 0.10 -3.55
N ILE A 163 -6.00 0.59 -3.48
CA ILE A 163 -6.78 0.81 -2.27
C ILE A 163 -8.27 0.51 -2.52
N ARG A 164 -8.91 -0.19 -1.58
CA ARG A 164 -10.36 -0.36 -1.48
C ARG A 164 -10.80 -0.17 -0.04
N ALA A 165 -12.06 0.18 0.17
CA ALA A 165 -12.63 0.27 1.50
C ALA A 165 -14.08 -0.20 1.52
N GLN A 166 -14.56 -0.62 2.69
CA GLN A 166 -15.98 -0.86 2.96
C GLN A 166 -16.33 -0.51 4.42
N LEU A 167 -17.58 -0.10 4.64
CA LEU A 167 -18.10 0.24 5.96
C LEU A 167 -19.22 -0.73 6.36
N LEU A 168 -19.04 -1.39 7.50
CA LEU A 168 -19.97 -2.37 8.04
C LEU A 168 -20.56 -1.81 9.34
N LYS A 169 -21.86 -1.61 9.38
CA LYS A 169 -22.56 -1.10 10.56
C LYS A 169 -23.04 -2.27 11.42
N LEU A 170 -22.56 -2.32 12.67
CA LEU A 170 -22.87 -3.40 13.61
C LEU A 170 -23.96 -2.98 14.62
N GLY A 171 -24.11 -1.67 14.85
CA GLY A 171 -25.11 -1.10 15.74
C GLY A 171 -25.32 0.39 15.48
N SER A 172 -26.06 1.06 16.36
CA SER A 172 -26.25 2.52 16.26
C SER A 172 -24.98 3.31 16.58
N THR A 173 -24.05 2.72 17.33
CA THR A 173 -22.78 3.35 17.75
C THR A 173 -21.58 2.44 17.52
N GLU A 174 -21.70 1.46 16.63
CA GLU A 174 -20.66 0.48 16.40
C GLU A 174 -20.55 0.21 14.90
N HIS A 175 -19.38 0.50 14.34
CA HIS A 175 -19.07 0.32 12.94
C HIS A 175 -17.69 -0.30 12.78
N LEU A 176 -17.47 -0.94 11.64
CA LEU A 176 -16.20 -1.51 11.26
C LEU A 176 -15.86 -1.00 9.86
N LEU A 177 -14.76 -0.25 9.78
CA LEU A 177 -14.18 0.18 8.51
C LEU A 177 -13.08 -0.81 8.14
N GLN A 178 -13.22 -1.48 7.00
CA GLN A 178 -12.13 -2.24 6.40
C GLN A 178 -11.53 -1.40 5.27
N VAL A 179 -10.21 -1.23 5.31
CA VAL A 179 -9.42 -0.67 4.21
C VAL A 179 -8.42 -1.73 3.78
N THR A 180 -8.41 -2.07 2.50
CA THR A 180 -7.49 -3.06 1.94
C THR A 180 -6.59 -2.38 0.95
N LEU A 181 -5.29 -2.50 1.17
CA LEU A 181 -4.24 -1.89 0.35
C LEU A 181 -3.42 -2.96 -0.36
N HIS A 182 -2.85 -2.63 -1.51
CA HIS A 182 -1.90 -3.51 -2.18
C HIS A 182 -0.47 -3.19 -1.76
N HIS A 183 0.34 -4.22 -1.47
CA HIS A 183 1.76 -4.12 -1.09
C HIS A 183 2.66 -3.44 -2.15
N ILE A 184 2.16 -3.21 -3.36
CA ILE A 184 2.90 -2.51 -4.42
C ILE A 184 2.98 -0.99 -4.14
N ALA A 185 2.06 -0.49 -3.31
CA ALA A 185 1.91 0.93 -2.98
C ALA A 185 1.95 1.21 -1.48
N SER A 186 2.08 0.19 -0.63
CA SER A 186 1.97 0.31 0.83
C SER A 186 2.75 -0.75 1.59
N ASP A 187 3.09 -0.43 2.84
CA ASP A 187 3.76 -1.31 3.80
C ASP A 187 3.18 -1.15 5.21
N GLY A 188 3.73 -1.87 6.19
CA GLY A 188 3.26 -1.80 7.57
C GLY A 188 3.38 -0.40 8.21
N TRP A 189 4.38 0.39 7.82
CA TRP A 189 4.54 1.75 8.33
C TRP A 189 3.44 2.67 7.79
N SER A 190 3.11 2.52 6.51
CA SER A 190 2.04 3.24 5.82
C SER A 190 0.69 3.08 6.53
N MET A 191 0.41 1.94 7.17
CA MET A 191 -0.82 1.72 7.94
C MET A 191 -0.92 2.64 9.16
N THR A 192 0.22 2.92 9.81
CA THR A 192 0.27 3.84 10.96
C THR A 192 0.04 5.28 10.50
N VAL A 193 0.60 5.66 9.34
CA VAL A 193 0.36 6.98 8.73
C VAL A 193 -1.11 7.13 8.36
N LEU A 194 -1.68 6.13 7.68
CA LEU A 194 -3.09 6.10 7.26
C LEU A 194 -4.04 6.31 8.45
N THR A 195 -3.87 5.53 9.51
CA THR A 195 -4.75 5.63 10.70
C THR A 195 -4.64 6.99 11.38
N LYS A 196 -3.44 7.56 11.46
CA LYS A 196 -3.21 8.89 12.06
C LYS A 196 -3.85 9.99 11.23
N GLU A 197 -3.64 9.97 9.92
CA GLU A 197 -4.22 10.98 9.02
C GLU A 197 -5.74 10.85 8.95
N LEU A 198 -6.29 9.62 8.94
CA LEU A 198 -7.73 9.39 8.99
C LEU A 198 -8.35 10.02 10.23
N SER A 199 -7.74 9.82 11.40
CA SER A 199 -8.21 10.43 12.64
C SER A 199 -8.14 11.96 12.60
N ALA A 200 -7.05 12.53 12.06
CA ALA A 200 -6.86 13.97 11.96
C ALA A 200 -7.88 14.61 11.00
N TYR A 201 -8.01 14.07 9.78
CA TYR A 201 -8.95 14.55 8.78
C TYR A 201 -10.40 14.39 9.23
N TYR A 202 -10.74 13.28 9.88
CA TYR A 202 -12.08 13.06 10.39
C TYR A 202 -12.43 14.08 11.48
N THR A 203 -11.50 14.33 12.40
CA THR A 203 -11.68 15.33 13.45
C THR A 203 -11.87 16.74 12.88
N ALA A 204 -11.12 17.09 11.83
CA ALA A 204 -11.26 18.38 11.15
C ALA A 204 -12.60 18.49 10.41
N ALA A 205 -13.00 17.46 9.67
CA ALA A 205 -14.24 17.41 8.89
C ALA A 205 -15.48 17.53 9.79
N VAL A 206 -15.55 16.78 10.89
CA VAL A 206 -16.64 16.86 11.88
C VAL A 206 -16.73 18.24 12.52
N LYS A 207 -15.60 18.93 12.71
CA LYS A 207 -15.56 20.28 13.27
C LYS A 207 -15.73 21.38 12.23
N HIS A 208 -15.92 21.02 10.95
CA HIS A 208 -15.93 21.93 9.80
C HIS A 208 -14.71 22.86 9.76
N GLN A 209 -13.54 22.32 10.13
CA GLN A 209 -12.27 23.03 10.07
C GLN A 209 -11.56 22.72 8.75
N PRO A 210 -10.79 23.67 8.19
CA PRO A 210 -9.92 23.38 7.07
C PRO A 210 -8.87 22.35 7.50
N SER A 211 -8.71 21.32 6.66
CA SER A 211 -7.81 20.19 6.81
C SER A 211 -6.44 20.39 6.16
#